data_AF-A0AAW5THU3-F1
#
_entry.id   AF-A0AAW5THU3-F1
#
_cell.length_a   1.000
_cell.length_b   1.000
_cell.length_c   1.000
_cell.angle_alpha   90.00
_cell.angle_beta   90.00
_cell.angle_gamma   90.00
#
_symmetry.space_group_name_H-M   'P 1'
#
loop_
_entity.id
_entity.type
_entity.pdbx_description
1 polymer ?
#
loop_
_entity_poly.entity_id
_entity_poly.type
_entity_poly.pdbx_seq_one_letter_code
_entity_poly.pdbx_strand_id
1 'polypeptide(L)' 'MNVTRAAAPHHPALAWEPDLLGAGYERLTLPLPDDDEGAVIATLIRALPPAGAPTPSFAFLAIHGWNDM' A
#
# COMPACT_ATOMS: atom_id res chain seq x y z
N MET A 1 36.40 -8.80 -7.79
CA MET A 1 35.35 -8.16 -6.99
C MET A 1 34.07 -8.30 -7.78
N ASN A 2 33.22 -9.28 -7.42
CA ASN A 2 32.05 -9.63 -8.22
C ASN A 2 30.87 -8.78 -7.73
N VAL A 3 30.43 -7.83 -8.54
CA VAL A 3 29.25 -7.00 -8.24
C VAL A 3 28.03 -7.87 -8.49
N THR A 4 27.42 -8.39 -7.42
CA THR A 4 26.15 -9.12 -7.51
C THR A 4 25.08 -8.14 -7.98
N ARG A 5 24.50 -8.38 -9.16
CA ARG A 5 23.35 -7.63 -9.65
C ARG A 5 22.19 -7.82 -8.67
N ALA A 6 21.74 -6.76 -8.03
CA ALA A 6 20.52 -6.78 -7.21
C ALA A 6 19.38 -7.38 -8.06
N ALA A 7 18.63 -8.31 -7.47
CA ALA A 7 17.44 -8.87 -8.10
C ALA A 7 16.48 -7.72 -8.44
N ALA A 8 15.83 -7.78 -9.62
CA ALA A 8 14.83 -6.78 -9.97
C ALA A 8 13.70 -6.83 -8.93
N PRO A 9 13.20 -5.67 -8.44
CA PRO A 9 12.15 -5.64 -7.44
C PRO A 9 10.92 -6.39 -7.95
N HIS A 10 10.37 -7.26 -7.11
CA HIS A 10 9.13 -7.97 -7.37
C HIS A 10 7.99 -7.01 -7.07
N HIS A 11 7.65 -6.16 -8.05
CA HIS A 11 6.43 -5.36 -7.94
C HIS A 11 5.24 -6.25 -8.33
N PRO A 12 4.39 -6.70 -7.38
CA PRO A 12 3.12 -7.28 -7.77
C PRO A 12 2.36 -6.22 -8.60
N ALA A 13 1.63 -6.68 -9.62
CA ALA A 13 0.80 -5.79 -10.41
C ALA A 13 -0.18 -5.05 -9.48
N LEU A 14 -0.25 -3.72 -9.61
CA LEU A 14 -1.16 -2.90 -8.81
C LEU A 14 -2.61 -3.28 -9.11
N ALA A 15 -3.29 -3.85 -8.13
CA ALA A 15 -4.68 -4.26 -8.23
C ALA A 15 -5.46 -3.83 -6.98
N TRP A 16 -6.61 -3.18 -7.18
CA TRP A 16 -7.54 -2.85 -6.11
C TRP A 16 -8.35 -4.09 -5.73
N GLU A 17 -8.56 -4.29 -4.44
CA GLU A 17 -9.36 -5.40 -3.90
C GLU A 17 -10.22 -4.94 -2.71
N PRO A 18 -11.29 -5.67 -2.35
CA PRO A 18 -12.10 -5.35 -1.17
C PRO A 18 -11.25 -5.28 0.10
N ASP A 19 -11.51 -4.27 0.93
CA ASP A 19 -10.77 -4.07 2.19
C ASP A 19 -11.48 -4.73 3.40
N LEU A 20 -10.72 -4.95 4.49
CA LEU A 20 -11.24 -5.51 5.75
C LEU A 20 -12.20 -4.58 6.49
N LEU A 21 -12.21 -3.27 6.18
CA LEU A 21 -13.21 -2.31 6.68
C LEU A 21 -14.63 -2.60 6.15
N GLY A 22 -14.76 -3.46 5.13
CA GLY A 22 -16.04 -3.93 4.61
C GLY A 22 -16.52 -3.18 3.36
N ALA A 23 -17.82 -3.29 3.09
CA ALA A 23 -18.42 -2.77 1.86
C ALA A 23 -18.21 -1.25 1.71
N GLY A 24 -17.84 -0.82 0.50
CA GLY A 24 -17.53 0.57 0.22
C GLY A 24 -16.07 0.96 0.49
N TYR A 25 -15.20 0.01 0.80
CA TYR A 25 -13.76 0.23 0.89
C TYR A 25 -12.98 -0.75 0.03
N GLU A 26 -11.92 -0.25 -0.58
CA GLU A 26 -10.94 -1.04 -1.31
C GLU A 26 -9.55 -0.71 -0.84
N ARG A 27 -8.66 -1.69 -0.94
CA ARG A 27 -7.23 -1.54 -0.65
C ARG A 27 -6.38 -1.84 -1.87
N LEU A 28 -5.19 -1.30 -1.84
CA LEU A 28 -4.13 -1.55 -2.80
C LEU A 28 -2.83 -1.76 -2.03
N THR A 29 -2.15 -2.88 -2.31
CA THR A 29 -0.78 -3.09 -1.86
C THR A 29 0.16 -2.27 -2.74
N LEU A 30 0.82 -1.29 -2.12
CA LEU A 30 1.84 -0.47 -2.74
C LEU A 30 3.21 -1.10 -2.46
N PRO A 31 3.94 -1.56 -3.48
CA PRO A 31 5.34 -1.92 -3.27
C PRO A 31 6.16 -0.65 -3.01
N LEU A 32 7.03 -0.71 -2.01
CA LEU A 32 8.03 0.31 -1.70
C LEU A 32 9.41 -0.22 -2.06
N PRO A 33 10.45 0.64 -2.15
CA PRO A 33 11.82 0.16 -2.29
C PRO A 33 12.17 -0.77 -1.12
N ASP A 34 12.94 -1.82 -1.44
CA ASP A 34 13.52 -2.69 -0.42
C ASP A 34 14.37 -1.86 0.56
N ASP A 35 14.37 -2.25 1.83
CA ASP A 35 15.27 -1.73 2.85
C ASP A 35 16.33 -2.78 3.23
N ASP A 36 17.08 -2.52 4.32
CA ASP A 36 18.12 -3.43 4.80
C ASP A 36 17.57 -4.79 5.29
N GLU A 37 16.25 -4.90 5.47
CA GLU A 37 15.54 -6.10 5.91
C GLU A 37 14.79 -6.79 4.76
N GLY A 38 14.67 -6.14 3.59
CA GLY A 38 14.15 -6.71 2.35
C GLY A 38 12.94 -5.95 1.82
N ALA A 39 11.95 -6.69 1.27
CA ALA A 39 10.81 -6.10 0.58
C ALA A 39 9.89 -5.31 1.53
N VAL A 40 9.62 -4.07 1.18
CA VAL A 40 8.73 -3.18 1.96
C VAL A 40 7.44 -2.96 1.20
N ILE A 41 6.31 -2.99 1.91
CA ILE A 41 4.99 -2.69 1.35
C ILE A 41 4.23 -1.69 2.21
N ALA A 42 3.27 -1.00 1.59
CA ALA A 42 2.26 -0.22 2.28
C ALA A 42 0.86 -0.58 1.78
N THR A 43 -0.15 -0.30 2.60
CA THR A 43 -1.55 -0.45 2.21
C THR A 43 -2.15 0.93 1.98
N LEU A 44 -2.63 1.19 0.76
CA LEU A 44 -3.45 2.34 0.46
C LEU A 44 -4.92 1.92 0.49
N ILE A 45 -5.71 2.56 1.33
CA ILE A 45 -7.16 2.33 1.42
C ILE A 45 -7.89 3.51 0.79
N ARG A 46 -8.96 3.22 0.05
CA ARG A 46 -9.91 4.24 -0.45
C ARG A 46 -11.33 3.87 -0.07
N ALA A 47 -12.13 4.88 0.23
CA ALA A 47 -13.58 4.75 0.27
C ALA A 47 -14.15 4.86 -1.16
N LEU A 48 -15.22 4.14 -1.43
CA LEU A 48 -16.05 4.21 -2.63
C LEU A 48 -17.35 4.93 -2.28
N PRO A 49 -17.37 6.27 -2.31
CA PRO A 49 -18.54 7.01 -1.87
C PRO A 49 -19.71 6.84 -2.86
N PRO A 50 -20.96 6.95 -2.38
CA PRO A 50 -22.13 6.93 -3.24
C PRO A 50 -22.12 8.11 -4.21
N ALA A 51 -22.88 7.99 -5.30
CA ALA A 51 -23.04 9.06 -6.28
C ALA A 51 -23.55 10.35 -5.62
N GLY A 52 -22.94 11.49 -5.93
CA GLY A 52 -23.29 12.79 -5.38
C GLY A 52 -22.64 13.13 -4.02
N ALA A 53 -21.83 12.24 -3.46
CA ALA A 53 -21.02 12.57 -2.30
C ALA A 53 -19.99 13.67 -2.63
N PRO A 54 -19.63 14.52 -1.65
CA PRO A 54 -18.58 15.50 -1.83
C PRO A 54 -17.23 14.85 -2.09
N THR A 55 -16.37 15.50 -2.88
CA THR A 55 -15.00 15.07 -3.11
C THR A 55 -14.21 15.09 -1.79
N PRO A 56 -13.43 14.05 -1.46
CA PRO A 56 -12.56 14.06 -0.29
C PRO A 56 -11.61 15.27 -0.33
N SER A 57 -11.47 15.97 0.80
CA SER A 57 -10.62 17.16 0.92
C SER A 57 -9.27 16.88 1.61
N PHE A 58 -9.07 15.67 2.14
CA PHE A 58 -7.86 15.28 2.85
C PHE A 58 -7.59 13.78 2.71
N ALA A 59 -6.37 13.39 3.07
CA ALA A 59 -5.96 12.01 3.29
C ALA A 59 -5.18 11.93 4.62
N PHE A 60 -5.12 10.74 5.21
CA PHE A 60 -4.32 10.46 6.40
C PHE A 60 -3.22 9.45 6.07
N LEU A 61 -2.06 9.62 6.70
CA LEU A 61 -0.94 8.68 6.64
C LEU A 61 -0.68 8.15 8.04
N ALA A 62 -0.94 6.85 8.23
CA ALA A 62 -0.54 6.12 9.43
C ALA A 62 0.85 5.53 9.20
N ILE A 63 1.78 5.80 10.12
CA ILE A 63 3.10 5.17 10.15
C ILE A 63 3.20 4.50 11.52
N HIS A 64 3.42 3.19 11.52
CA HIS A 64 3.60 2.45 12.76
C HIS A 64 5.09 2.40 13.14
N GLY A 65 5.35 2.21 14.43
CA GLY A 65 6.70 2.02 14.94
C GLY A 65 7.16 0.58 14.82
N TRP A 66 8.40 0.35 15.26
CA TRP A 66 8.93 -1.00 15.43
C TRP A 66 8.06 -1.82 16.40
N ASN A 67 7.71 -3.05 15.99
CA ASN A 67 6.97 -4.03 16.80
C ASN A 67 5.49 -3.70 17.12
N ASP A 68 4.84 -2.88 16.29
CA ASP A 68 3.41 -2.63 16.33
C ASP A 68 2.71 -3.49 15.26
N MET A 69 2.17 -4.63 15.69
CA MET A 69 1.33 -5.55 14.90
C MET A 69 0.26 -6.17 15.80
#